data_AF-A0A846HUW6-F1
#
_entry.id   AF-A0A846HUW6-F1
#
_cell.length_a   1.000
_cell.length_b   1.000
_cell.length_c   1.000
_cell.angle_alpha   90.00
_cell.angle_beta   90.00
_cell.angle_gamma   90.00
#
_symmetry.space_group_name_H-M   'P 1'
#
loop_
_entity.id
_entity.type
_entity.pdbx_description
1 polymer ?
#
loop_
_entity_poly.entity_id
_entity_poly.type
_entity_poly.pdbx_seq_one_letter_code
_entity_poly.pdbx_strand_id
1 'polypeptide(L)'
;MPSTRHAPRLTLVVIARNEAPLIGGCLESARTVVDAMIVLDTDERLAEGAEQLRAEVAKPADFIGVLPVNSGFDLAGQVETSTAWIPRLLPAGVRYQGRVHEQPVSEWPRVRLPVAIHHSGYRRAALAR
;
A
#
# COMPACT_ATOMS: atom_id res chain seq x y z
N MET A 1 -13.87 5.21 -18.74
CA MET A 1 -14.76 4.24 -18.07
C MET A 1 -13.86 3.30 -17.30
N PRO A 2 -14.01 3.08 -15.98
CA PRO A 2 -13.26 2.00 -15.37
C PRO A 2 -13.81 0.67 -15.91
N SER A 3 -12.87 -0.21 -16.19
CA SER A 3 -12.99 -1.52 -16.81
C SER A 3 -13.98 -2.43 -16.06
N THR A 4 -14.56 -3.34 -16.83
CA THR A 4 -15.45 -4.44 -16.43
C THR A 4 -15.11 -5.08 -15.09
N ARG A 5 -16.14 -5.26 -14.24
CA ARG A 5 -16.08 -5.96 -12.95
C ARG A 5 -15.75 -7.44 -13.12
N HIS A 6 -14.47 -7.78 -13.19
CA HIS A 6 -14.00 -9.16 -13.15
C HIS A 6 -12.96 -9.33 -12.05
N ALA A 7 -12.78 -10.57 -11.60
CA ALA A 7 -11.63 -10.92 -10.78
C ALA A 7 -10.33 -10.52 -11.52
N PRO A 8 -9.34 -9.93 -10.84
CA PRO A 8 -8.14 -9.45 -11.51
C PRO A 8 -7.36 -10.60 -12.13
N ARG A 9 -6.93 -10.39 -13.37
CA ARG A 9 -6.08 -11.31 -14.13
C ARG A 9 -4.61 -11.00 -13.93
N LEU A 10 -4.28 -9.74 -13.68
CA LEU A 10 -2.92 -9.28 -13.39
C LEU A 10 -2.89 -8.33 -12.20
N THR A 11 -2.12 -8.70 -11.18
CA THR A 11 -1.80 -7.83 -10.04
C THR A 11 -0.32 -7.47 -10.07
N LEU A 12 -0.02 -6.17 -9.97
CA LEU A 12 1.35 -5.68 -9.80
C LEU A 12 1.64 -5.47 -8.33
N VAL A 13 2.81 -5.91 -7.86
CA VAL A 13 3.34 -5.57 -6.53
C VAL A 13 4.57 -4.69 -6.73
N VAL A 14 4.56 -3.50 -6.13
CA VAL A 14 5.68 -2.56 -6.13
C VAL A 14 6.19 -2.43 -4.70
N ILE A 15 7.49 -2.65 -4.52
CA ILE A 15 8.20 -2.36 -3.29
C ILE A 15 9.14 -1.18 -3.59
N ALA A 16 8.86 -0.03 -2.99
CA ALA A 16 9.55 1.22 -3.28
C ALA A 16 10.48 1.63 -2.13
N ARG A 17 11.61 2.28 -2.46
CA ARG A 17 12.53 2.87 -1.49
C ARG A 17 12.95 4.26 -1.92
N ASN A 18 12.54 5.29 -1.18
CA ASN A 18 12.88 6.68 -1.50
C ASN A 18 12.50 7.11 -2.93
N GLU A 19 11.48 6.47 -3.52
CA GLU A 19 11.06 6.70 -4.91
C GLU A 19 9.90 7.70 -5.04
N ALA A 20 9.69 8.56 -4.04
CA ALA A 20 8.67 9.61 -4.09
C ALA A 20 8.64 10.40 -5.42
N PRO A 21 9.77 10.76 -6.09
CA PRO A 21 9.70 11.47 -7.36
C PRO A 21 9.33 10.60 -8.57
N LEU A 22 9.43 9.26 -8.49
CA LEU A 22 9.28 8.36 -9.63
C LEU A 22 8.07 7.43 -9.51
N ILE A 23 7.60 7.15 -8.29
CA ILE A 23 6.57 6.15 -8.03
C ILE A 23 5.25 6.47 -8.73
N GLY A 24 4.81 7.74 -8.73
CA GLY A 24 3.61 8.16 -9.45
C GLY A 24 3.67 7.85 -10.95
N GLY A 25 4.82 8.12 -11.60
CA GLY A 25 5.02 7.80 -13.03
C GLY A 25 5.09 6.30 -13.30
N CYS A 26 5.73 5.53 -12.41
CA CYS A 26 5.78 4.08 -12.49
C CYS A 26 4.36 3.47 -12.46
N LEU A 27 3.55 3.85 -11.47
CA LEU A 27 2.18 3.35 -11.32
C LEU A 27 1.29 3.80 -12.49
N GLU A 28 1.45 5.04 -12.97
CA GLU A 28 0.74 5.53 -14.15
C GLU A 28 1.07 4.70 -15.40
N SER A 29 2.32 4.26 -15.57
CA SER A 29 2.73 3.45 -16.73
C SER A 29 2.10 2.04 -16.72
N ALA A 30 1.80 1.50 -15.53
CA ALA A 30 1.27 0.15 -15.37
C ALA A 30 -0.27 0.10 -15.28
N ARG A 31 -0.94 1.19 -14.88
CA ARG A 31 -2.37 1.17 -14.50
C ARG A 31 -3.34 0.72 -15.59
N THR A 32 -2.93 0.73 -16.87
CA THR A 32 -3.78 0.31 -18.01
C THR A 32 -3.59 -1.15 -18.39
N VAL A 33 -2.55 -1.82 -17.85
CA VAL A 33 -2.25 -3.23 -18.14
C VAL A 33 -2.51 -4.14 -16.95
N VAL A 34 -2.64 -3.59 -15.74
CA VAL A 34 -2.94 -4.35 -14.52
C VAL A 34 -4.33 -4.02 -13.99
N ASP A 35 -4.92 -4.98 -13.29
CA ASP A 35 -6.26 -4.87 -12.70
C ASP A 35 -6.21 -4.38 -11.24
N ALA A 36 -5.10 -4.67 -10.55
CA ALA A 36 -4.83 -4.26 -9.19
C ALA A 36 -3.34 -3.99 -8.98
N MET A 37 -3.02 -3.11 -8.04
CA MET A 37 -1.66 -2.77 -7.62
C MET A 37 -1.56 -2.84 -6.10
N ILE A 38 -0.46 -3.40 -5.60
CA ILE A 38 -0.06 -3.34 -4.19
C ILE A 38 1.22 -2.52 -4.11
N VAL A 39 1.26 -1.51 -3.24
CA VAL A 39 2.41 -0.61 -3.10
C VAL A 39 2.89 -0.64 -1.66
N LEU A 40 4.11 -1.10 -1.42
CA LEU A 40 4.73 -1.21 -0.10
C LEU A 40 6.06 -0.46 -0.05
N ASP A 41 6.43 0.00 1.14
CA ASP A 41 7.79 0.51 1.36
C ASP A 41 8.77 -0.64 1.64
N THR A 42 10.05 -0.47 1.34
CA THR A 42 11.07 -1.54 1.55
C THR A 42 11.26 -1.98 3.00
N ASP A 43 10.86 -1.16 3.97
CA ASP A 43 10.94 -1.45 5.40
C ASP A 43 9.59 -1.87 6.00
N GLU A 44 8.60 -2.11 5.14
CA GLU A 44 7.31 -2.72 5.46
C GLU A 44 7.30 -4.22 5.20
N ARG A 45 6.65 -4.96 6.10
CA ARG A 45 6.45 -6.41 5.99
C ARG A 45 5.04 -6.77 6.43
N LEU A 46 4.42 -7.71 5.73
CA LEU A 46 3.18 -8.32 6.23
C LEU A 46 3.50 -9.03 7.55
N ALA A 47 2.76 -8.68 8.60
CA ALA A 47 2.87 -9.33 9.91
C ALA A 47 2.35 -10.76 9.83
N GLU A 48 1.08 -10.83 9.44
CA GLU A 48 0.24 -11.99 9.21
C GLU A 48 -0.82 -11.52 8.19
N GLY A 49 -1.54 -12.43 7.54
CA GLY A 49 -2.64 -12.03 6.66
C GLY A 49 -2.32 -12.02 5.16
N ALA A 50 -1.23 -12.66 4.71
CA ALA A 50 -0.89 -12.74 3.30
C ALA A 50 -1.99 -13.45 2.48
N GLU A 51 -2.57 -14.52 3.02
CA GLU A 51 -3.71 -15.24 2.40
C GLU A 51 -4.97 -14.38 2.37
N GLN A 52 -5.24 -13.63 3.44
CA GLN A 52 -6.36 -12.69 3.50
C GLN A 52 -6.18 -11.59 2.46
N LEU A 53 -4.99 -10.99 2.35
CA LEU A 53 -4.68 -10.01 1.32
C LEU A 53 -4.84 -10.60 -0.07
N ARG A 54 -4.35 -11.83 -0.30
CA ARG A 54 -4.53 -12.54 -1.56
C ARG A 54 -6.00 -12.76 -1.90
N ALA A 55 -6.82 -13.12 -0.91
CA ALA A 55 -8.25 -13.30 -1.07
C ALA A 55 -8.97 -11.97 -1.39
N GLU A 56 -8.58 -10.86 -0.76
CA GLU A 56 -9.10 -9.53 -1.08
C GLU A 56 -8.69 -9.08 -2.47
N VAL A 57 -7.42 -9.31 -2.85
CA VAL A 57 -6.91 -9.02 -4.19
C VAL A 57 -7.64 -9.85 -5.24
N ALA A 58 -8.03 -11.10 -4.96
CA ALA A 58 -8.74 -11.94 -5.92
C ALA A 58 -10.19 -11.49 -6.20
N LYS A 59 -10.73 -10.54 -5.44
CA LYS A 59 -12.07 -9.97 -5.66
C LYS A 59 -12.02 -8.90 -6.75
N PRO A 60 -13.14 -8.60 -7.42
CA PRO A 60 -13.22 -7.46 -8.32
C PRO A 60 -12.76 -6.18 -7.63
N ALA A 61 -11.84 -5.45 -8.25
CA ALA A 61 -11.19 -4.30 -7.66
C ALA A 61 -12.06 -3.04 -7.84
N ASP A 62 -13.06 -2.87 -6.98
CA ASP A 62 -13.97 -1.71 -6.95
C ASP A 62 -13.82 -0.83 -5.69
N PHE A 63 -12.72 -1.02 -4.95
CA PHE A 63 -12.40 -0.27 -3.73
C PHE A 63 -10.90 -0.03 -3.58
N ILE A 64 -10.51 0.98 -2.81
CA ILE A 64 -9.14 1.16 -2.31
C ILE A 64 -9.00 0.44 -0.97
N GLY A 65 -8.11 -0.53 -0.90
CA GLY A 65 -7.80 -1.23 0.34
C GLY A 65 -6.81 -0.43 1.19
N VAL A 66 -7.27 -0.06 2.39
CA VAL A 66 -6.52 0.68 3.39
C VAL A 66 -6.10 -0.29 4.50
N LEU A 67 -4.81 -0.48 4.67
CA LEU A 67 -4.26 -1.47 5.60
C LEU A 67 -3.66 -0.76 6.83
N PRO A 68 -3.76 -1.36 8.03
CA PRO A 68 -3.10 -0.86 9.21
C PRO A 68 -1.60 -1.12 9.14
N VAL A 69 -0.81 -0.04 9.18
CA VAL A 69 0.64 -0.03 9.22
C VAL A 69 1.10 0.29 10.64
N ASN A 70 1.64 -0.71 11.32
CA ASN A 70 2.13 -0.66 12.69
C ASN A 70 3.62 -0.29 12.69
N SER A 71 3.92 0.94 13.08
CA SER A 71 5.27 1.49 13.20
C SER A 71 5.77 1.39 14.63
N GLY A 72 6.87 0.65 14.84
CA GLY A 72 7.53 0.58 16.14
C GLY A 72 8.54 1.73 16.32
N PHE A 73 8.51 2.43 17.45
CA PHE A 73 9.41 3.53 17.77
C PHE A 73 9.85 3.49 19.24
N ASP A 74 11.01 4.07 19.54
CA ASP A 74 11.54 4.13 20.90
C ASP A 74 10.98 5.38 21.63
N LEU A 75 10.29 5.19 22.76
CA LEU A 75 9.83 6.27 23.63
C LEU A 75 10.25 5.96 25.08
N ALA A 76 11.02 6.85 25.69
CA ALA A 76 11.49 6.71 27.08
C ALA A 76 12.17 5.35 27.40
N GLY A 77 12.86 4.74 26.42
CA GLY A 77 13.52 3.44 26.58
C GLY A 77 12.60 2.22 26.43
N GLN A 78 11.33 2.43 26.09
CA GLN A 78 10.36 1.39 25.74
C GLN A 78 10.06 1.43 24.24
N VAL A 79 9.67 0.27 23.69
CA VAL A 79 9.22 0.17 22.30
C VAL A 79 7.72 0.39 22.29
N GLU A 80 7.30 1.50 21.69
CA GLU A 80 5.90 1.84 21.46
C GLU A 80 5.50 1.53 20.01
N THR A 81 4.21 1.35 19.78
CA THR A 81 3.66 1.12 18.43
C THR A 81 2.61 2.16 18.09
N SER A 82 2.71 2.74 16.89
CA SER A 82 1.69 3.60 16.31
C SER A 82 1.11 2.97 15.06
N THR A 83 -0.21 3.05 14.90
CA THR A 83 -0.92 2.47 13.74
C THR A 83 -1.44 3.58 12.83
N ALA A 84 -1.01 3.56 11.58
CA ALA A 84 -1.56 4.39 10.51
C ALA A 84 -2.39 3.56 9.54
N TRP A 85 -3.50 4.10 9.02
CA TRP A 85 -4.33 3.42 8.01
C TRP A 85 -3.97 3.95 6.63
N ILE A 86 -3.15 3.20 5.89
CA ILE A 86 -2.52 3.66 4.64
C ILE A 86 -3.09 2.88 3.44
N PRO A 87 -3.42 3.55 2.32
CA PRO A 87 -3.76 2.87 1.07
C PRO A 87 -2.61 1.99 0.60
N ARG A 88 -2.85 0.68 0.49
CA ARG A 88 -1.83 -0.30 0.07
C ARG A 88 -2.32 -1.23 -1.04
N LEU A 89 -3.64 -1.34 -1.24
CA LEU A 89 -4.26 -2.04 -2.37
C LEU A 89 -5.05 -1.05 -3.23
N LEU A 90 -4.71 -0.97 -4.51
CA LEU A 90 -5.25 0.00 -5.44
C LEU A 90 -5.88 -0.73 -6.64
N PRO A 91 -7.12 -0.39 -7.01
CA PRO A 91 -7.72 -0.90 -8.24
C PRO A 91 -7.08 -0.24 -9.47
N ALA A 92 -7.29 -0.85 -10.64
CA ALA A 92 -6.89 -0.26 -11.91
C ALA A 92 -7.43 1.17 -12.08
N GLY A 93 -6.62 2.01 -12.73
CA GLY A 93 -7.00 3.39 -13.03
C GLY A 93 -6.80 4.41 -11.91
N VAL A 94 -6.42 4.00 -10.70
CA VAL A 94 -6.04 4.94 -9.62
C VAL A 94 -4.78 5.72 -10.00
N ARG A 95 -4.80 7.03 -9.72
CA ARG A 95 -3.68 7.93 -9.97
C ARG A 95 -3.13 8.44 -8.64
N TYR A 96 -1.82 8.66 -8.56
CA TYR A 96 -1.24 9.42 -7.47
C TYR A 96 -1.23 10.90 -7.83
N GLN A 97 -1.52 11.77 -6.85
CA GLN A 97 -1.40 13.22 -7.00
C GLN A 97 -0.71 13.82 -5.77
N GLY A 98 0.16 14.80 -6.01
CA GLY A 98 0.95 15.50 -4.99
C GLY A 98 2.43 15.57 -5.38
N ARG A 99 3.21 16.36 -4.65
CA ARG A 99 4.69 16.33 -4.70
C ARG A 99 5.31 15.85 -3.38
N VAL A 100 4.56 15.99 -2.29
CA VAL A 100 4.92 15.57 -0.92
C VAL A 100 3.68 14.88 -0.35
N HIS A 101 3.85 13.67 0.19
CA HIS A 101 2.75 12.78 0.60
C HIS A 101 1.80 12.43 -0.56
N GLU A 102 2.33 11.96 -1.71
CA GLU A 102 1.50 11.55 -2.84
C GLU A 102 0.40 10.59 -2.38
N GLN A 103 -0.87 10.92 -2.67
CA GLN A 103 -2.02 10.12 -2.28
C GLN A 103 -2.71 9.56 -3.53
N PRO A 104 -3.26 8.34 -3.46
CA PRO A 104 -4.16 7.84 -4.49
C PRO A 104 -5.43 8.70 -4.54
N VAL A 105 -5.69 9.28 -5.71
CA VAL A 105 -6.90 10.02 -6.06
C VAL A 105 -7.82 9.11 -6.85
N SER A 106 -9.03 8.94 -6.33
CA SER A 106 -10.03 8.02 -6.88
C SER A 106 -11.41 8.33 -6.32
N GLU A 107 -12.45 8.00 -7.09
CA GLU A 107 -13.85 7.97 -6.63
C GLU A 107 -14.23 6.66 -5.94
N TRP A 108 -13.34 5.65 -5.97
CA TRP A 108 -13.58 4.35 -5.33
C TRP A 108 -13.69 4.49 -3.80
N PRO A 109 -14.61 3.73 -3.15
CA PRO A 109 -14.70 3.69 -1.70
C PRO A 109 -13.39 3.17 -1.09
N ARG A 110 -13.04 3.71 0.08
CA ARG A 110 -11.91 3.24 0.88
C ARG A 110 -12.40 2.21 1.89
N VAL A 111 -11.87 0.99 1.81
CA VAL A 111 -12.25 -0.11 2.69
C VAL A 111 -11.06 -0.47 3.57
N ARG A 112 -11.27 -0.51 4.89
CA ARG A 112 -10.27 -0.97 5.84
C ARG A 112 -10.16 -2.48 5.76
N LEU A 113 -8.98 -2.98 5.41
CA LEU A 113 -8.69 -4.41 5.40
C LEU A 113 -7.92 -4.77 6.68
N PRO A 114 -8.35 -5.79 7.44
CA PRO A 114 -7.68 -6.18 8.68
C PRO A 114 -6.41 -7.00 8.42
N VAL A 115 -5.53 -6.49 7.55
CA VAL A 115 -4.24 -7.11 7.20
C VAL A 115 -3.12 -6.21 7.71
N ALA A 116 -2.46 -6.63 8.78
CA ALA A 116 -1.43 -5.82 9.44
C ALA A 116 -0.11 -5.82 8.68
N ILE A 117 0.43 -4.62 8.49
CA ILE A 117 1.79 -4.38 7.99
C ILE A 117 2.63 -3.87 9.15
N HIS A 118 3.79 -4.47 9.38
CA HIS A 118 4.82 -3.93 10.26
C HIS A 118 5.77 -3.03 9.50
N HIS A 119 5.99 -1.84 10.04
CA HIS A 119 6.95 -0.87 9.53
C HIS A 119 8.10 -0.71 10.53
N SER A 120 9.32 -0.94 10.06
CA SER A 120 10.52 -1.01 10.91
C SER A 120 11.35 0.27 10.97
N GLY A 121 11.05 1.27 10.14
CA GLY A 121 11.90 2.46 9.90
C GLY A 121 12.12 3.41 11.09
N TYR A 122 11.28 3.39 12.12
CA TYR A 122 11.37 4.34 13.25
C TYR A 122 12.21 3.84 14.44
N ARG A 123 12.79 2.65 14.38
CA ARG A 123 13.67 2.15 15.46
C ARG A 123 15.07 2.75 15.32
N ARG A 124 15.69 3.13 16.45
CA ARG A 124 17.07 3.68 16.47
C ARG A 124 18.10 2.80 15.73
N ALA A 125 17.90 1.48 15.71
CA ALA A 125 18.76 0.53 14.99
C ALA A 125 18.59 0.58 13.45
N ALA A 126 17.44 1.01 12.93
CA ALA A 126 17.20 1.17 11.50
C ALA A 126 17.75 2.50 10.97
N LEU A 127 17.75 3.56 11.81
CA LEU A 127 18.29 4.88 11.49
C LEU A 127 19.83 4.96 11.48
N ALA A 128 20.51 3.94 11.99
CA ALA A 128 21.97 3.87 12.10
C ALA A 128 22.64 3.11 10.93
N ARG A 129 21.91 2.80 9.85
CA ARG A 129 22.37 2.04 8.68
C ARG A 129 22.55 2.92 7.45
#